data_AF-A0A9D4RCS5-F1
#
_entry.id   AF-A0A9D4RCS5-F1
#
_cell.length_a   1.000
_cell.length_b   1.000
_cell.length_c   1.000
_cell.angle_alpha   90.00
_cell.angle_beta   90.00
_cell.angle_gamma   90.00
#
_symmetry.space_group_name_H-M   'P 1'
#
loop_
_entity.id
_entity.type
_entity.pdbx_description
1 polymer ?
#
loop_
_entity_poly.entity_id
_entity_poly.type
_entity_poly.pdbx_seq_one_letter_code
_entity_poly.pdbx_strand_id
1 'polypeptide(L)'
;MTLKIESKNVADRRAKYCNFQADTTKMASASHGRVYAYNAYNHPTFTLNFKNPCFLQGVNYKSSEDIRCVPYFLLPGFPKCATTSVWEGLKVHPRIKLLHFKEPNFLHRLDRGGLPFTDAVKNYTDTFAESTKAIMSSPHFVNRETFYDQITGEASVDYSFDNRYWPLYPGNENCREPAVTLADFAHRLNPNMKIIFVVRDPVERLYSDYVFESLFLGYPVSKQGFHQRVLSTIAAHKLCRKYQSARACAYNSSLETWEVSVFRSKCSKKDIFCTFCKT
;
A
#
# COMPACT_ATOMS: atom_id res chain seq x y z
N MET A 1 -19.86 6.61 -13.45
CA MET A 1 -18.67 6.27 -14.27
C MET A 1 -18.04 5.03 -13.68
N THR A 2 -18.28 3.85 -14.26
CA THR A 2 -17.79 2.59 -13.68
C THR A 2 -16.33 2.38 -14.07
N LEU A 3 -15.42 2.54 -13.12
CA LEU A 3 -14.02 2.15 -13.28
C LEU A 3 -13.96 0.62 -13.45
N LYS A 4 -13.90 0.15 -14.71
CA LYS A 4 -13.51 -1.23 -15.01
C LYS A 4 -12.04 -1.38 -14.61
N ILE A 5 -11.81 -1.86 -13.40
CA ILE A 5 -10.52 -2.42 -13.00
C ILE A 5 -10.31 -3.63 -13.92
N GLU A 6 -9.32 -3.57 -14.82
CA GLU A 6 -8.89 -4.76 -15.59
C GLU A 6 -8.26 -5.77 -14.62
N SER A 7 -9.07 -6.57 -13.95
CA SER A 7 -8.63 -7.74 -13.16
C SER A 7 -8.24 -8.90 -14.10
N LYS A 8 -7.42 -8.60 -15.10
CA LYS A 8 -6.63 -9.63 -15.81
C LYS A 8 -5.69 -10.24 -14.79
N ASN A 9 -5.52 -11.56 -14.82
CA ASN A 9 -4.72 -12.29 -13.85
C ASN A 9 -3.28 -11.74 -13.85
N VAL A 10 -2.57 -11.81 -12.72
CA VAL A 10 -1.13 -11.50 -12.64
C VAL A 10 -0.37 -12.24 -13.74
N ALA A 11 -0.76 -13.48 -14.05
CA ALA A 11 -0.21 -14.25 -15.17
C ALA A 11 -0.36 -13.54 -16.54
N ASP A 12 -1.56 -13.05 -16.89
CA ASP A 12 -1.81 -12.34 -18.16
C ASP A 12 -1.00 -11.05 -18.24
N ARG A 13 -0.91 -10.32 -17.12
CA ARG A 13 -0.12 -9.08 -17.05
C ARG A 13 1.36 -9.38 -17.15
N ARG A 14 1.85 -10.49 -16.58
CA ARG A 14 3.24 -10.94 -16.78
C ARG A 14 3.52 -11.29 -18.23
N ALA A 15 2.64 -12.08 -18.88
CA ALA A 15 2.78 -12.41 -20.30
C ALA A 15 2.79 -11.17 -21.20
N LYS A 16 2.04 -10.12 -20.83
CA LYS A 16 2.00 -8.84 -21.55
C LYS A 16 3.22 -7.94 -21.32
N TYR A 17 3.75 -7.89 -20.09
CA TYR A 17 4.71 -6.85 -19.68
C TYR A 17 6.14 -7.35 -19.41
N CYS A 18 6.37 -8.66 -19.28
CA CYS A 18 7.60 -9.24 -18.70
C CYS A 18 8.37 -10.19 -19.61
N ASN A 19 7.92 -10.36 -20.85
CA ASN A 19 8.57 -11.20 -21.86
C ASN A 19 9.66 -10.43 -22.60
N PHE A 20 10.73 -10.05 -21.90
CA PHE A 20 11.99 -9.65 -22.52
C PHE A 20 13.08 -10.68 -22.20
N GLN A 21 13.69 -11.25 -23.23
CA GLN A 21 14.89 -12.08 -23.11
C GLN A 21 16.04 -11.19 -22.63
N ALA A 22 16.24 -11.11 -21.31
CA ALA A 22 17.52 -10.72 -20.76
C ALA A 22 18.52 -11.85 -21.06
N ASP A 23 19.64 -11.50 -21.68
CA ASP A 23 20.75 -12.42 -21.98
C ASP A 23 21.07 -13.29 -20.75
N THR A 24 20.84 -14.60 -20.87
CA THR A 24 20.74 -15.52 -19.73
C THR A 24 22.09 -15.85 -19.09
N THR A 25 23.18 -15.23 -19.54
CA THR A 25 24.55 -15.53 -19.07
C THR A 25 24.95 -14.92 -17.73
N LYS A 26 24.13 -14.03 -17.10
CA LYS A 26 24.52 -13.35 -15.83
C LYS A 26 23.48 -13.25 -14.69
N MET A 27 22.34 -13.95 -14.72
CA MET A 27 21.35 -13.93 -13.61
C MET A 27 20.81 -15.30 -13.15
N ALA A 28 21.54 -16.37 -13.42
CA ALA A 28 21.21 -17.73 -12.97
C ALA A 28 21.71 -18.03 -11.54
N SER A 29 21.05 -17.45 -10.52
CA SER A 29 21.04 -18.01 -9.14
C SER A 29 20.03 -17.34 -8.19
N ALA A 30 19.81 -16.03 -8.32
CA ALA A 30 19.01 -15.25 -7.35
C ALA A 30 17.55 -14.93 -7.77
N SER A 31 17.19 -15.25 -9.02
CA SER A 31 15.96 -14.81 -9.70
C SER A 31 14.77 -15.76 -9.49
N HIS A 32 14.99 -17.07 -9.59
CA HIS A 32 13.93 -18.08 -9.47
C HIS A 32 13.25 -18.07 -8.09
N GLY A 33 14.02 -17.91 -7.00
CA GLY A 33 13.47 -17.94 -5.63
C GLY A 33 12.50 -16.81 -5.27
N ARG A 34 12.42 -15.72 -6.06
CA ARG A 34 11.60 -14.54 -5.74
C ARG A 34 10.18 -14.65 -6.29
N VAL A 35 10.00 -15.19 -7.50
CA VAL A 35 8.67 -15.41 -8.10
C VAL A 35 7.80 -16.31 -7.21
N TYR A 36 8.40 -17.33 -6.59
CA TYR A 36 7.69 -18.21 -5.65
C TYR A 36 7.18 -17.47 -4.40
N ALA A 37 7.86 -16.44 -3.91
CA ALA A 37 7.46 -15.75 -2.68
C ALA A 37 6.16 -14.92 -2.79
N TYR A 38 5.76 -14.51 -4.00
CA TYR A 38 4.44 -13.91 -4.21
C TYR A 38 3.34 -14.99 -4.22
N ASN A 39 3.60 -16.14 -4.86
CA ASN A 39 2.62 -17.22 -5.01
C ASN A 39 2.50 -18.15 -3.78
N ALA A 40 3.52 -18.21 -2.90
CA ALA A 40 3.59 -19.18 -1.80
C ALA A 40 2.65 -18.91 -0.62
N TYR A 41 2.17 -17.68 -0.41
CA TYR A 41 1.17 -17.42 0.62
C TYR A 41 -0.18 -17.98 0.15
N ASN A 42 -0.67 -19.05 0.76
CA ASN A 42 -2.07 -19.44 0.61
C ASN A 42 -2.92 -18.56 1.52
N HIS A 43 -4.07 -18.10 1.04
CA HIS A 43 -5.01 -17.38 1.90
C HIS A 43 -5.37 -18.27 3.11
N PRO A 44 -5.23 -17.79 4.35
CA PRO A 44 -5.70 -18.54 5.50
C PRO A 44 -7.22 -18.68 5.42
N THR A 45 -7.74 -19.82 5.88
CA THR A 45 -9.19 -20.01 5.98
C THR A 45 -9.70 -19.11 7.10
N PHE A 46 -10.45 -18.07 6.75
CA PHE A 46 -11.02 -17.16 7.73
C PHE A 46 -12.13 -17.85 8.54
N THR A 47 -12.16 -17.58 9.85
CA THR A 47 -13.15 -18.15 10.77
C THR A 47 -14.51 -17.48 10.59
N LEU A 48 -15.57 -18.28 10.45
CA LEU A 48 -16.93 -17.78 10.16
C LEU A 48 -17.57 -17.02 11.35
N ASN A 49 -17.07 -17.26 12.56
CA ASN A 49 -17.56 -16.65 13.80
C ASN A 49 -17.14 -15.17 13.96
N PHE A 50 -16.39 -14.62 13.00
CA PHE A 50 -15.94 -13.22 13.03
C PHE A 50 -16.47 -12.49 11.80
N LYS A 51 -17.05 -11.29 12.01
CA LYS A 51 -17.34 -10.36 10.92
C LYS A 51 -16.07 -9.83 10.27
N ASN A 52 -15.02 -9.65 11.08
CA ASN A 52 -13.69 -9.32 10.58
C ASN A 52 -13.01 -10.58 10.02
N PRO A 53 -12.30 -10.51 8.88
CA PRO A 53 -11.46 -11.62 8.42
C PRO A 53 -10.35 -11.92 9.44
N CYS A 54 -10.52 -13.01 10.18
CA CYS A 54 -9.57 -13.47 11.19
C CYS A 54 -9.29 -14.96 11.01
N PHE A 55 -8.13 -15.42 11.44
CA PHE A 55 -7.65 -16.80 11.28
C PHE A 55 -6.74 -17.19 12.44
N LEU A 56 -6.49 -18.49 12.60
CA LEU A 56 -5.54 -19.03 13.58
C LEU A 56 -4.13 -19.04 12.99
N GLN A 57 -3.17 -18.44 13.68
CA GLN A 57 -1.77 -18.33 13.26
C GLN A 57 -0.87 -19.13 14.19
N GLY A 58 -0.48 -20.34 13.75
CA GLY A 58 0.44 -21.21 14.50
C GLY A 58 0.30 -22.67 14.09
N VAL A 59 1.24 -23.52 14.53
CA VAL A 59 1.20 -24.97 14.26
C VAL A 59 0.47 -25.74 15.36
N ASN A 60 0.46 -25.20 16.58
CA ASN A 60 -0.14 -25.81 17.77
C ASN A 60 -1.43 -25.09 18.15
N TYR A 61 -2.50 -25.33 17.39
CA TYR A 61 -3.85 -24.77 17.58
C TYR A 61 -4.42 -25.07 18.98
N LYS A 62 -4.14 -24.24 19.97
CA LYS A 62 -4.56 -24.48 21.36
C LYS A 62 -5.12 -23.27 22.11
N SER A 63 -5.01 -22.05 21.60
CA SER A 63 -5.48 -20.86 22.34
C SER A 63 -6.21 -19.83 21.50
N SER A 64 -6.97 -18.97 22.20
CA SER A 64 -7.50 -17.71 21.69
C SER A 64 -6.41 -16.68 21.39
N GLU A 65 -5.19 -16.84 21.90
CA GLU A 65 -4.08 -15.90 21.69
C GLU A 65 -3.43 -16.06 20.31
N ASP A 66 -3.67 -17.19 19.65
CA ASP A 66 -3.22 -17.51 18.29
C ASP A 66 -4.10 -16.88 17.20
N ILE A 67 -5.24 -16.26 17.55
CA ILE A 67 -6.09 -15.59 16.57
C ILE A 67 -5.40 -14.31 16.08
N ARG A 68 -5.46 -14.10 14.76
CA ARG A 68 -4.97 -12.91 14.06
C ARG A 68 -6.01 -12.41 13.08
N CYS A 69 -6.15 -11.10 12.99
CA CYS A 69 -7.08 -10.44 12.08
C CYS A 69 -6.33 -9.61 11.04
N VAL A 70 -6.86 -9.55 9.82
CA VAL A 70 -6.44 -8.60 8.78
C VAL A 70 -7.47 -7.46 8.66
N PRO A 71 -7.15 -6.32 8.02
CA PRO A 71 -8.12 -5.25 7.83
C PRO A 71 -9.40 -5.72 7.10
N TYR A 72 -10.56 -5.43 7.69
CA TYR A 72 -11.85 -5.57 7.00
C TYR A 72 -12.00 -4.51 5.91
N PHE A 73 -11.47 -3.31 6.17
CA PHE A 73 -11.46 -2.19 5.22
C PHE A 73 -10.10 -1.49 5.15
N LEU A 74 -9.89 -0.78 4.05
CA LEU A 74 -8.71 0.04 3.79
C LEU A 74 -9.17 1.42 3.31
N LEU A 75 -8.54 2.46 3.85
CA LEU A 75 -8.65 3.85 3.46
C LEU A 75 -7.33 4.23 2.75
N PRO A 76 -7.12 3.79 1.48
CA PRO A 76 -5.82 3.87 0.82
C PRO A 76 -5.47 5.28 0.33
N GLY A 77 -6.33 6.29 0.53
CA GLY A 77 -6.09 7.64 0.04
C GLY A 77 -7.34 8.48 -0.24
N PHE A 78 -7.19 9.67 -0.81
CA PHE A 78 -5.91 10.29 -1.18
C PHE A 78 -5.36 11.21 -0.07
N PRO A 79 -4.04 11.49 -0.02
CA PRO A 79 -3.50 12.52 0.85
C PRO A 79 -4.17 13.88 0.58
N LYS A 80 -4.20 14.72 1.62
CA LYS A 80 -4.81 16.07 1.63
C LYS A 80 -6.33 16.10 1.36
N CYS A 81 -7.00 14.95 1.37
CA CYS A 81 -8.45 14.80 1.23
C CYS A 81 -9.16 14.54 2.59
N ALA A 82 -8.65 15.09 3.70
CA ALA A 82 -9.21 14.91 5.04
C ALA A 82 -9.38 13.45 5.53
N THR A 83 -8.58 12.52 5.01
CA THR A 83 -8.56 11.10 5.43
C THR A 83 -8.29 10.93 6.94
N THR A 84 -7.48 11.80 7.55
CA THR A 84 -7.27 11.80 9.01
C THR A 84 -8.58 12.13 9.77
N SER A 85 -9.38 13.09 9.31
CA SER A 85 -10.68 13.40 9.93
C SER A 85 -11.67 12.23 9.82
N VAL A 86 -11.66 11.52 8.70
CA VAL A 86 -12.44 10.28 8.53
C VAL A 86 -11.93 9.17 9.45
N TRP A 87 -10.61 9.01 9.59
CA TRP A 87 -9.99 8.03 10.48
C TRP A 87 -10.36 8.26 11.96
N GLU A 88 -10.22 9.49 12.47
CA GLU A 88 -10.63 9.82 13.84
C GLU A 88 -12.15 9.67 14.04
N GLY A 89 -12.97 10.00 13.04
CA GLY A 89 -14.42 9.75 13.05
C GLY A 89 -14.79 8.26 13.05
N LEU A 90 -13.96 7.38 12.47
CA LEU A 90 -14.15 5.93 12.53
C LEU A 90 -13.71 5.34 13.87
N LYS A 91 -12.69 5.90 14.54
CA LYS A 91 -12.24 5.44 15.87
C LYS A 91 -13.32 5.53 16.95
N VAL A 92 -14.22 6.52 16.87
CA VAL A 92 -15.29 6.69 17.87
C VAL A 92 -16.48 5.76 17.67
N HIS A 93 -16.54 5.02 16.55
CA HIS A 93 -17.66 4.12 16.28
C HIS A 93 -17.54 2.82 17.12
N PRO A 94 -18.53 2.45 17.95
CA PRO A 94 -18.37 1.42 18.99
C PRO A 94 -17.98 0.03 18.44
N ARG A 95 -18.38 -0.27 17.21
CA ARG A 95 -18.09 -1.55 16.52
C ARG A 95 -16.83 -1.56 15.66
N ILE A 96 -16.03 -0.49 15.68
CA ILE A 96 -14.74 -0.44 14.98
C ILE A 96 -13.62 -0.41 16.03
N LYS A 97 -12.63 -1.28 15.88
CA LYS A 97 -11.41 -1.36 16.71
C LYS A 97 -10.21 -1.10 15.81
N LEU A 98 -9.76 0.15 15.77
CA LEU A 98 -8.66 0.60 14.91
C LEU A 98 -7.34 0.62 15.68
N LEU A 99 -6.25 0.66 14.92
CA LEU A 99 -4.94 1.05 15.44
C LEU A 99 -4.99 2.46 16.02
N HIS A 100 -4.22 2.71 17.08
CA HIS A 100 -4.11 4.04 17.69
C HIS A 100 -3.54 5.08 16.71
N PHE A 101 -2.58 4.65 15.88
CA PHE A 101 -1.92 5.47 14.86
C PHE A 101 -2.50 5.22 13.46
N LYS A 102 -2.28 6.19 12.57
CA LYS A 102 -2.60 6.12 11.13
C LYS A 102 -1.31 5.84 10.36
N GLU A 103 -1.40 5.45 9.09
CA GLU A 103 -0.25 5.24 8.18
C GLU A 103 0.79 4.23 8.71
N PRO A 104 0.42 2.97 9.03
CA PRO A 104 1.39 1.90 9.30
C PRO A 104 2.18 1.48 8.05
N ASN A 105 1.74 1.87 6.84
CA ASN A 105 2.39 1.74 5.52
C ASN A 105 2.89 0.34 5.08
N PHE A 106 2.60 -0.67 5.91
CA PHE A 106 3.12 -2.02 5.83
C PHE A 106 2.91 -2.76 4.50
N LEU A 107 1.96 -2.40 3.63
CA LEU A 107 1.82 -3.10 2.34
C LEU A 107 2.97 -2.77 1.36
N HIS A 108 3.69 -1.66 1.50
CA HIS A 108 4.82 -1.31 0.62
C HIS A 108 6.02 -2.27 0.82
N ARG A 109 6.85 -2.54 -0.20
CA ARG A 109 7.98 -3.50 -0.04
C ARG A 109 9.12 -2.96 0.82
N LEU A 110 9.37 -1.65 0.82
CA LEU A 110 10.43 -1.07 1.64
C LEU A 110 10.08 -1.13 3.13
N ASP A 111 8.84 -0.79 3.47
CA ASP A 111 8.35 -0.72 4.84
C ASP A 111 8.18 -2.14 5.43
N ARG A 112 8.03 -3.15 4.57
CA ARG A 112 8.20 -4.58 4.92
C ARG A 112 9.66 -5.00 5.14
N GLY A 113 10.63 -4.10 5.16
CA GLY A 113 12.07 -4.42 5.21
C GLY A 113 12.54 -5.29 4.04
N GLY A 114 11.81 -5.33 2.93
CA GLY A 114 12.09 -6.24 1.81
C GLY A 114 11.70 -7.71 2.04
N LEU A 115 11.04 -8.06 3.15
CA LEU A 115 10.67 -9.43 3.52
C LEU A 115 9.84 -10.18 2.44
N PRO A 116 9.86 -11.53 2.43
CA PRO A 116 8.88 -12.36 1.73
C PRO A 116 7.45 -11.99 2.12
N PHE A 117 6.48 -12.22 1.21
CA PHE A 117 5.10 -11.82 1.48
C PHE A 117 4.47 -12.56 2.67
N THR A 118 4.82 -13.84 2.89
CA THR A 118 4.38 -14.62 4.07
C THR A 118 4.76 -13.97 5.38
N ASP A 119 6.05 -13.64 5.53
CA ASP A 119 6.64 -13.13 6.77
C ASP A 119 6.17 -11.70 7.02
N ALA A 120 6.01 -10.96 5.92
CA ALA A 120 5.35 -9.67 5.94
C ALA A 120 3.90 -9.79 6.45
N VAL A 121 3.05 -10.67 5.91
CA VAL A 121 1.67 -10.82 6.39
C VAL A 121 1.64 -11.17 7.89
N LYS A 122 2.58 -11.98 8.39
CA LYS A 122 2.71 -12.22 9.84
C LYS A 122 2.92 -10.90 10.59
N ASN A 123 4.00 -10.18 10.28
CA ASN A 123 4.33 -8.90 10.94
C ASN A 123 3.17 -7.88 10.83
N TYR A 124 2.46 -7.87 9.71
CA TYR A 124 1.27 -7.05 9.51
C TYR A 124 0.17 -7.39 10.50
N THR A 125 -0.19 -8.67 10.59
CA THR A 125 -1.23 -9.13 11.52
C THR A 125 -0.86 -8.93 12.98
N ASP A 126 0.43 -8.95 13.31
CA ASP A 126 0.91 -8.62 14.66
C ASP A 126 0.73 -7.12 14.98
N THR A 127 0.75 -6.23 13.98
CA THR A 127 0.35 -4.81 14.17
C THR A 127 -1.12 -4.70 14.60
N PHE A 128 -1.99 -5.60 14.13
CA PHE A 128 -3.40 -5.67 14.53
C PHE A 128 -3.66 -6.55 15.78
N ALA A 129 -2.63 -6.97 16.53
CA ALA A 129 -2.82 -7.84 17.69
C ALA A 129 -3.72 -7.19 18.77
N GLU A 130 -3.56 -5.90 19.04
CA GLU A 130 -4.41 -5.17 20.00
C GLU A 130 -5.86 -5.03 19.51
N SER A 131 -6.04 -4.69 18.23
CA SER A 131 -7.38 -4.64 17.61
C SER A 131 -8.06 -6.01 17.61
N THR A 132 -7.30 -7.09 17.40
CA THR A 132 -7.77 -8.48 17.47
C THR A 132 -8.27 -8.82 18.88
N LYS A 133 -7.47 -8.53 19.92
CA LYS A 133 -7.86 -8.71 21.32
C LYS A 133 -9.11 -7.89 21.68
N ALA A 134 -9.22 -6.65 21.17
CA ALA A 134 -10.37 -5.79 21.41
C ALA A 134 -11.67 -6.25 20.71
N ILE A 135 -11.57 -6.88 19.54
CA ILE A 135 -12.71 -7.56 18.88
C ILE A 135 -13.15 -8.75 19.73
N MET A 136 -12.19 -9.54 20.23
CA MET A 136 -12.45 -10.77 21.00
C MET A 136 -13.00 -10.54 22.41
N SER A 137 -12.81 -9.36 22.99
CA SER A 137 -13.36 -9.01 24.31
C SER A 137 -14.86 -8.66 24.29
N SER A 138 -15.47 -8.55 23.11
CA SER A 138 -16.88 -8.18 22.91
C SER A 138 -17.67 -9.27 22.15
N PRO A 139 -17.86 -10.49 22.71
CA PRO A 139 -18.65 -11.54 22.09
C PRO A 139 -20.16 -11.22 22.07
N HIS A 140 -20.83 -11.62 21.00
CA HIS A 140 -22.29 -11.68 20.90
C HIS A 140 -22.73 -13.13 20.76
N PHE A 141 -23.81 -13.54 21.43
CA PHE A 141 -24.35 -14.89 21.31
C PHE A 141 -25.47 -14.93 20.26
N VAL A 142 -25.29 -15.72 19.21
CA VAL A 142 -26.25 -15.91 18.11
C VAL A 142 -26.47 -17.41 17.95
N ASN A 143 -27.70 -17.89 18.02
CA ASN A 143 -28.05 -19.31 17.85
C ASN A 143 -27.26 -20.30 18.74
N ARG A 144 -26.88 -19.88 19.96
CA ARG A 144 -26.00 -20.61 20.91
C ARG A 144 -24.51 -20.67 20.52
N GLU A 145 -24.10 -19.97 19.46
CA GLU A 145 -22.69 -19.80 19.07
C GLU A 145 -22.19 -18.40 19.42
N THR A 146 -20.88 -18.29 19.67
CA THR A 146 -20.21 -17.00 19.88
C THR A 146 -19.85 -16.38 18.53
N PHE A 147 -20.29 -15.14 18.32
CA PHE A 147 -20.02 -14.34 17.13
C PHE A 147 -19.39 -12.98 17.50
N TYR A 148 -18.38 -12.55 16.74
CA TYR A 148 -17.67 -11.30 16.95
C TYR A 148 -18.01 -10.31 15.85
N ASP A 149 -18.82 -9.31 16.20
CA ASP A 149 -19.52 -8.46 15.21
C ASP A 149 -18.78 -7.16 14.83
N GLN A 150 -17.62 -6.95 15.46
CA GLN A 150 -16.76 -5.78 15.34
C GLN A 150 -15.71 -5.97 14.24
N ILE A 151 -15.14 -4.86 13.76
CA ILE A 151 -14.18 -4.85 12.65
C ILE A 151 -12.96 -3.96 12.93
N THR A 152 -11.83 -4.27 12.29
CA THR A 152 -10.66 -3.39 12.20
C THR A 152 -10.43 -2.94 10.76
N GLY A 153 -9.57 -1.95 10.58
CA GLY A 153 -9.26 -1.37 9.28
C GLY A 153 -7.95 -0.61 9.31
N GLU A 154 -7.49 -0.20 8.13
CA GLU A 154 -6.26 0.58 7.97
C GLU A 154 -6.50 1.88 7.20
N ALA A 155 -5.71 2.91 7.46
CA ALA A 155 -5.57 4.08 6.62
C ALA A 155 -4.08 4.36 6.35
N SER A 156 -3.64 4.09 5.12
CA SER A 156 -2.31 4.46 4.60
C SER A 156 -2.53 5.14 3.26
N VAL A 157 -2.37 6.47 3.20
CA VAL A 157 -2.97 7.30 2.13
C VAL A 157 -2.22 7.23 0.80
N ASP A 158 -0.99 6.74 0.83
CA ASP A 158 -0.13 6.65 -0.34
C ASP A 158 -0.38 5.38 -1.15
N TYR A 159 -1.07 4.39 -0.56
CA TYR A 159 -1.45 3.14 -1.22
C TYR A 159 -2.28 3.34 -2.49
N SER A 160 -2.99 4.47 -2.57
CA SER A 160 -3.81 4.87 -3.71
C SER A 160 -3.01 5.22 -4.97
N PHE A 161 -1.72 5.56 -4.85
CA PHE A 161 -0.88 5.94 -6.00
C PHE A 161 0.56 5.38 -5.93
N ASP A 162 1.22 5.39 -4.76
CA ASP A 162 2.63 5.02 -4.65
C ASP A 162 2.85 3.53 -4.94
N ASN A 163 3.47 3.32 -6.09
CA ASN A 163 4.00 2.05 -6.52
C ASN A 163 5.42 2.25 -7.08
N ARG A 164 6.17 3.28 -6.67
CA ARG A 164 7.53 3.59 -7.17
C ARG A 164 8.46 2.40 -7.16
N TYR A 165 8.33 1.58 -6.12
CA TYR A 165 9.13 0.39 -5.87
C TYR A 165 8.56 -0.87 -6.52
N TRP A 166 7.62 -0.75 -7.47
CA TRP A 166 7.08 -1.87 -8.22
C TRP A 166 8.17 -2.76 -8.86
N PRO A 167 9.31 -2.27 -9.39
CA PRO A 167 10.33 -3.15 -9.98
C PRO A 167 10.95 -4.11 -8.94
N LEU A 168 10.82 -3.79 -7.64
CA LEU A 168 11.27 -4.64 -6.55
C LEU A 168 10.21 -5.66 -6.13
N TYR A 169 8.93 -5.47 -6.45
CA TYR A 169 7.86 -6.38 -6.01
C TYR A 169 8.05 -7.76 -6.66
N PRO A 170 8.04 -8.87 -5.91
CA PRO A 170 8.15 -10.19 -6.50
C PRO A 170 6.99 -10.45 -7.48
N GLY A 171 7.28 -11.01 -8.64
CA GLY A 171 6.34 -11.05 -9.77
C GLY A 171 6.48 -9.89 -10.76
N ASN A 172 7.44 -8.96 -10.58
CA ASN A 172 7.80 -7.93 -11.56
C ASN A 172 9.18 -8.10 -12.22
N GLU A 173 9.80 -9.27 -12.11
CA GLU A 173 11.08 -9.59 -12.72
C GLU A 173 11.02 -9.48 -14.26
N ASN A 174 11.98 -8.76 -14.85
CA ASN A 174 12.09 -8.49 -16.30
C ASN A 174 10.90 -7.75 -16.92
N CYS A 175 10.05 -7.12 -16.09
CA CYS A 175 8.89 -6.35 -16.56
C CYS A 175 9.25 -4.92 -16.96
N ARG A 176 8.62 -4.41 -18.02
CA ARG A 176 8.69 -3.00 -18.46
C ARG A 176 7.63 -2.10 -17.81
N GLU A 177 6.55 -2.73 -17.34
CA GLU A 177 5.44 -2.11 -16.61
C GLU A 177 5.04 -3.08 -15.48
N PRO A 178 4.48 -2.61 -14.35
CA PRO A 178 4.13 -3.50 -13.26
C PRO A 178 3.07 -4.52 -13.65
N ALA A 179 3.38 -5.80 -13.50
CA ALA A 179 2.41 -6.89 -13.52
C ALA A 179 1.78 -7.11 -12.12
N VAL A 180 2.53 -6.86 -11.05
CA VAL A 180 2.10 -6.84 -9.65
C VAL A 180 2.18 -5.41 -9.09
N THR A 181 1.14 -4.96 -8.41
CA THR A 181 1.08 -3.66 -7.71
C THR A 181 0.71 -3.85 -6.24
N LEU A 182 0.65 -2.75 -5.48
CA LEU A 182 0.18 -2.77 -4.10
C LEU A 182 -1.26 -3.30 -3.97
N ALA A 183 -2.12 -2.99 -4.94
CA ALA A 183 -3.50 -3.46 -4.97
C ALA A 183 -3.59 -4.99 -5.07
N ASP A 184 -2.64 -5.63 -5.75
CA ASP A 184 -2.57 -7.09 -5.81
C ASP A 184 -2.16 -7.70 -4.47
N PHE A 185 -1.30 -7.04 -3.67
CA PHE A 185 -1.00 -7.48 -2.30
C PHE A 185 -2.21 -7.31 -1.37
N ALA A 186 -2.96 -6.20 -1.47
CA ALA A 186 -4.17 -5.97 -0.68
C ALA A 186 -5.26 -7.01 -0.99
N HIS A 187 -5.53 -7.27 -2.27
CA HIS A 187 -6.47 -8.32 -2.69
C HIS A 187 -6.03 -9.71 -2.24
N ARG A 188 -4.72 -10.01 -2.34
CA ARG A 188 -4.11 -11.28 -1.92
C ARG A 188 -3.94 -11.41 -0.40
N LEU A 189 -4.22 -10.37 0.37
CA LEU A 189 -4.41 -10.46 1.81
C LEU A 189 -5.86 -10.81 2.15
N ASN A 190 -6.80 -10.00 1.65
CA ASN A 190 -8.23 -10.15 1.87
C ASN A 190 -8.98 -9.78 0.56
N PRO A 191 -9.50 -10.75 -0.20
CA PRO A 191 -10.14 -10.47 -1.49
C PRO A 191 -11.49 -9.75 -1.33
N ASN A 192 -12.06 -9.77 -0.12
CA ASN A 192 -13.34 -9.15 0.22
C ASN A 192 -13.20 -7.77 0.90
N MET A 193 -11.96 -7.27 1.04
CA MET A 193 -11.62 -6.01 1.71
C MET A 193 -12.42 -4.84 1.15
N LYS A 194 -13.00 -4.02 2.04
CA LYS A 194 -13.75 -2.82 1.62
C LYS A 194 -12.79 -1.66 1.41
N ILE A 195 -12.80 -1.06 0.23
CA ILE A 195 -11.90 0.04 -0.12
C ILE A 195 -12.68 1.37 -0.05
N ILE A 196 -12.22 2.29 0.78
CA ILE A 196 -12.84 3.60 1.02
C ILE A 196 -11.89 4.67 0.48
N PHE A 197 -12.24 5.31 -0.63
CA PHE A 197 -11.50 6.48 -1.10
C PHE A 197 -12.16 7.77 -0.60
N VAL A 198 -11.35 8.70 -0.11
CA VAL A 198 -11.78 10.09 0.10
C VAL A 198 -11.09 10.94 -0.96
N VAL A 199 -11.90 11.66 -1.72
CA VAL A 199 -11.45 12.49 -2.85
C VAL A 199 -11.78 13.95 -2.59
N ARG A 200 -10.95 14.83 -3.15
CA ARG A 200 -11.11 16.29 -3.18
C ARG A 200 -10.96 16.74 -4.63
N ASP A 201 -11.40 17.96 -4.96
CA ASP A 201 -11.01 18.58 -6.22
C ASP A 201 -9.49 18.43 -6.46
N PRO A 202 -9.06 17.97 -7.65
CA PRO A 202 -7.67 17.59 -7.88
C PRO A 202 -6.70 18.77 -7.88
N VAL A 203 -7.14 19.99 -8.22
CA VAL A 203 -6.31 21.20 -8.21
C VAL A 203 -6.10 21.65 -6.76
N GLU A 204 -7.17 21.72 -6.00
CA GLU A 204 -7.18 22.03 -4.57
C GLU A 204 -6.38 21.02 -3.74
N ARG A 205 -6.50 19.72 -4.05
CA ARG A 205 -5.68 18.66 -3.44
C ARG A 205 -4.21 18.88 -3.75
N LEU A 206 -3.86 19.10 -5.02
CA LEU A 206 -2.47 19.28 -5.47
C LEU A 206 -1.84 20.55 -4.91
N TYR A 207 -2.60 21.64 -4.74
CA TYR A 207 -2.12 22.84 -4.08
C TYR A 207 -1.89 22.60 -2.57
N SER A 208 -2.82 21.90 -1.90
CA SER A 208 -2.64 21.52 -0.49
C SER A 208 -1.45 20.58 -0.26
N ASP A 209 -1.13 19.73 -1.23
CA ASP A 209 0.11 18.92 -1.30
C ASP A 209 1.32 19.84 -1.37
N TYR A 210 1.35 20.72 -2.38
CA TYR A 210 2.46 21.64 -2.62
C TYR A 210 2.77 22.52 -1.42
N VAL A 211 1.75 23.06 -0.74
CA VAL A 211 1.94 23.87 0.47
C VAL A 211 2.53 23.03 1.60
N PHE A 212 2.01 21.81 1.82
CA PHE A 212 2.49 20.93 2.89
C PHE A 212 3.95 20.49 2.66
N GLU A 213 4.26 19.96 1.48
CA GLU A 213 5.63 19.55 1.12
C GLU A 213 6.60 20.72 1.15
N SER A 214 6.21 21.90 0.65
CA SER A 214 7.08 23.09 0.70
C SER A 214 7.38 23.51 2.13
N LEU A 215 6.38 23.52 3.03
CA LEU A 215 6.58 23.85 4.44
C LEU A 215 7.43 22.80 5.16
N PHE A 216 7.16 21.52 4.93
CA PHE A 216 7.93 20.40 5.51
C PHE A 216 9.41 20.44 5.11
N LEU A 217 9.70 20.81 3.86
CA LEU A 217 11.06 20.89 3.30
C LEU A 217 11.71 22.28 3.47
N GLY A 218 11.04 23.24 4.11
CA GLY A 218 11.55 24.61 4.31
C GLY A 218 11.65 25.47 3.05
N TYR A 219 10.91 25.15 1.99
CA TYR A 219 10.84 25.95 0.75
C TYR A 219 9.77 27.05 0.82
N PRO A 220 10.02 28.21 0.18
CA PRO A 220 9.02 29.29 0.12
C PRO A 220 7.81 28.87 -0.73
N VAL A 221 6.62 28.98 -0.12
CA VAL A 221 5.33 28.77 -0.78
C VAL A 221 5.01 29.96 -1.69
N SER A 222 4.80 29.74 -2.98
CA SER A 222 4.36 30.78 -3.92
C SER A 222 3.45 30.24 -5.02
N LYS A 223 2.48 31.05 -5.46
CA LYS A 223 1.59 30.72 -6.58
C LYS A 223 2.35 30.50 -7.89
N GLN A 224 3.41 31.28 -8.13
CA GLN A 224 4.27 31.13 -9.30
C GLN A 224 5.08 29.83 -9.26
N GLY A 225 5.68 29.49 -8.11
CA GLY A 225 6.41 28.23 -7.92
C GLY A 225 5.51 26.99 -8.07
N PHE A 226 4.27 27.05 -7.55
CA PHE A 226 3.25 26.04 -7.81
C PHE A 226 2.96 25.90 -9.30
N HIS A 227 2.62 27.01 -9.99
CA HIS A 227 2.27 27.01 -11.40
C HIS A 227 3.40 26.46 -12.29
N GLN A 228 4.65 26.85 -12.04
CA GLN A 228 5.82 26.35 -12.77
C GLN A 228 6.01 24.83 -12.60
N ARG A 229 5.82 24.30 -11.38
CA ARG A 229 5.88 22.85 -11.10
C ARG A 229 4.75 22.08 -11.78
N VAL A 230 3.54 22.64 -11.80
CA VAL A 230 2.40 22.04 -12.52
C VAL A 230 2.69 21.98 -14.02
N LEU A 231 3.18 23.07 -14.62
CA LEU A 231 3.54 23.10 -16.04
C LEU A 231 4.66 22.11 -16.40
N SER A 232 5.72 22.03 -15.59
CA SER A 232 6.83 21.10 -15.85
C SER A 232 6.40 19.64 -15.72
N THR A 233 5.58 19.30 -14.71
CA THR A 233 5.02 17.96 -14.52
C THR A 233 4.13 17.56 -15.70
N ILE A 234 3.23 18.46 -16.15
CA ILE A 234 2.37 18.22 -17.30
C ILE A 234 3.19 18.05 -18.58
N ALA A 235 4.23 18.85 -18.78
CA ALA A 235 5.13 18.74 -19.94
C ALA A 235 5.89 17.40 -19.94
N ALA A 236 6.46 17.01 -18.81
CA ALA A 236 7.17 15.74 -18.65
C ALA A 236 6.23 14.52 -18.88
N HIS A 237 5.02 14.55 -18.32
CA HIS A 237 4.04 13.48 -18.54
C HIS A 237 3.58 13.43 -20.01
N LYS A 238 3.29 14.59 -20.64
CA LYS A 238 2.97 14.66 -22.07
C LYS A 238 4.10 14.12 -22.95
N LEU A 239 5.35 14.42 -22.61
CA LEU A 239 6.53 13.90 -23.33
C LEU A 239 6.63 12.37 -23.19
N CYS A 240 6.49 11.82 -21.98
CA CYS A 240 6.45 10.38 -21.77
C CYS A 240 5.34 9.72 -22.61
N ARG A 241 4.14 10.29 -22.60
CA ARG A 241 2.97 9.78 -23.34
C ARG A 241 3.09 9.82 -24.88
N LYS A 242 4.12 10.46 -25.45
CA LYS A 242 4.46 10.34 -26.88
C LYS A 242 5.16 9.02 -27.22
N TYR A 243 5.88 8.42 -26.27
CA TYR A 243 6.77 7.27 -26.50
C TYR A 243 6.42 6.03 -25.68
N GLN A 244 5.61 6.19 -24.63
CA GLN A 244 5.32 5.18 -23.63
C GLN A 244 3.82 5.09 -23.34
N SER A 245 3.38 3.93 -22.84
CA SER A 245 1.98 3.70 -22.50
C SER A 245 1.51 4.58 -21.32
N ALA A 246 0.20 4.68 -21.15
CA ALA A 246 -0.40 5.34 -19.97
C ALA A 246 0.13 4.75 -18.65
N ARG A 247 0.27 3.42 -18.60
CA ARG A 247 0.72 2.67 -17.43
C ARG A 247 2.22 2.86 -17.21
N ALA A 248 3.04 2.75 -18.26
CA ALA A 248 4.47 3.04 -18.19
C ALA A 248 4.76 4.45 -17.63
N CYS A 249 4.02 5.48 -18.07
CA CYS A 249 4.18 6.83 -17.53
C CYS A 249 3.61 7.01 -16.11
N ALA A 250 2.53 6.33 -15.75
CA ALA A 250 1.95 6.40 -14.41
C ALA A 250 2.83 5.75 -13.33
N TYR A 251 3.65 4.77 -13.70
CA TYR A 251 4.55 4.03 -12.80
C TYR A 251 6.04 4.35 -13.01
N ASN A 252 6.36 5.46 -13.69
CA ASN A 252 7.73 5.94 -13.86
C ASN A 252 8.07 6.97 -12.78
N SER A 253 8.77 6.53 -11.73
CA SER A 253 9.22 7.37 -10.61
C SER A 253 10.12 8.53 -11.05
N SER A 254 10.78 8.47 -12.21
CA SER A 254 11.57 9.60 -12.74
C SER A 254 10.71 10.77 -13.23
N LEU A 255 9.38 10.58 -13.37
CA LEU A 255 8.43 11.65 -13.65
C LEU A 255 7.84 12.28 -12.37
N GLU A 256 8.15 11.74 -11.20
CA GLU A 256 7.84 12.39 -9.93
C GLU A 256 8.81 13.56 -9.75
N THR A 257 8.38 14.74 -10.16
CA THR A 257 9.14 16.00 -10.15
C THR A 257 9.52 16.51 -8.75
N TRP A 258 9.29 15.70 -7.71
CA TRP A 258 9.55 16.03 -6.33
C TRP A 258 10.99 15.76 -5.88
N GLU A 259 11.78 14.90 -6.56
CA GLU A 259 13.04 14.41 -5.95
C GLU A 259 14.38 14.72 -6.65
N VAL A 260 14.44 15.12 -7.93
CA VAL A 260 15.70 14.90 -8.69
C VAL A 260 16.69 16.08 -8.76
N SER A 261 16.27 17.35 -8.70
CA SER A 261 17.19 18.50 -8.90
C SER A 261 17.69 19.22 -7.64
N VAL A 262 17.21 18.88 -6.44
CA VAL A 262 17.63 19.54 -5.18
C VAL A 262 18.12 18.57 -4.10
N PHE A 263 17.73 17.29 -4.14
CA PHE A 263 17.98 16.36 -3.03
C PHE A 263 19.39 15.74 -3.02
N ARG A 264 20.09 15.70 -4.16
CA ARG A 264 21.43 15.08 -4.23
C ARG A 264 22.58 15.92 -3.67
N SER A 265 22.41 17.21 -3.43
CA SER A 265 23.52 18.10 -3.03
C SER A 265 23.69 18.32 -1.53
N LYS A 266 22.74 17.87 -0.68
CA LYS A 266 22.78 18.11 0.77
C LYS A 266 22.46 16.93 1.71
N CYS A 267 22.31 15.70 1.21
CA CYS A 267 22.37 14.52 2.10
C CYS A 267 23.82 14.20 2.51
N SER A 268 24.34 14.97 3.47
CA SER A 268 25.56 14.62 4.21
C SER A 268 25.28 13.40 5.10
N LYS A 269 26.25 12.49 5.24
CA LYS A 269 26.13 11.23 6.02
C LYS A 269 25.96 11.42 7.56
N LYS A 270 25.61 12.62 8.04
CA LYS A 270 25.54 12.98 9.46
C LYS A 270 24.16 13.49 9.92
N ASP A 271 23.21 13.69 9.02
CA ASP A 271 21.92 14.28 9.39
C ASP A 271 20.91 13.22 9.85
N ILE A 272 20.67 13.21 11.17
CA ILE A 272 19.84 12.25 11.94
C ILE A 272 18.36 12.19 11.53
N PHE A 273 17.90 13.11 10.68
CA PHE A 273 16.49 13.29 10.33
C PHE A 273 16.03 12.61 9.01
N CYS A 274 16.91 11.89 8.31
CA CYS A 274 16.52 11.06 7.14
C CYS A 274 15.64 9.83 7.50
N THR A 275 15.26 9.68 8.77
CA THR A 275 14.63 8.48 9.32
C THR A 275 13.16 8.31 8.93
N PHE A 276 12.45 9.40 8.58
CA PHE A 276 11.03 9.34 8.19
C PHE A 276 10.75 8.77 6.78
N CYS A 277 11.78 8.52 5.97
CA CYS A 277 11.67 7.69 4.74
C CYS A 277 12.19 6.25 4.97
N LYS A 278 12.24 5.80 6.24
CA LYS A 278 12.80 4.50 6.67
C LYS A 278 12.06 3.87 7.86
N THR A 279 10.82 4.29 8.12
CA THR A 279 9.91 3.71 9.12
C THR A 279 8.65 3.23 8.44
#